data_AF-A0AAE9YBL2-F1
#
_entry.id   AF-A0AAE9YBL2-F1
#
_cell.length_a   1.000
_cell.length_b   1.000
_cell.length_c   1.000
_cell.angle_alpha   90.00
_cell.angle_beta   90.00
_cell.angle_gamma   90.00
#
_symmetry.space_group_name_H-M   'P 1'
#
loop_
_entity.id
_entity.type
_entity.pdbx_description
1 polymer ?
#
loop_
_entity_poly.entity_id
_entity_poly.type
_entity_poly.pdbx_seq_one_letter_code
_entity_poly.pdbx_strand_id
1 'polypeptide(L)' 'MPWCDGCDRFYKPGSLAPDGTCVHCGRFIASPDDEPDEPTDGPSRAPWHFYLLIVAVVVYLGWRLVQGIAWLAHRYL' A
#
# COMPACT_ATOMS: atom_id res chain seq x y z
N MET A 1 -0.18 -4.89 16.12
CA MET A 1 0.57 -3.65 16.39
C MET A 1 0.92 -3.59 17.88
N PRO A 2 2.14 -3.18 18.26
CA PRO A 2 2.67 -3.36 19.60
C PRO A 2 2.04 -2.43 20.65
N TRP A 3 1.60 -3.02 21.76
CA TRP A 3 0.92 -2.35 22.88
C TRP A 3 1.63 -2.64 24.21
N CYS A 4 1.75 -1.63 25.07
CA CYS A 4 2.34 -1.76 26.40
C CYS A 4 1.27 -1.66 27.49
N ASP A 5 0.89 -2.77 28.12
CA ASP A 5 -0.07 -2.76 29.25
C ASP A 5 0.43 -2.00 30.48
N GLY A 6 1.75 -1.86 30.65
CA GLY A 6 2.32 -1.16 31.81
C GLY A 6 2.20 0.35 31.73
N CYS A 7 2.09 0.89 30.51
CA CYS A 7 2.01 2.32 30.25
C CYS A 7 0.69 2.72 29.57
N ASP A 8 -0.19 1.75 29.29
CA ASP A 8 -1.46 1.93 28.58
C ASP A 8 -1.27 2.70 27.26
N ARG A 9 -0.26 2.30 26.47
CA ARG A 9 0.20 3.07 25.31
C ARG A 9 0.56 2.21 24.10
N PHE A 10 0.22 2.76 22.94
CA PHE A 10 0.54 2.23 21.62
C PHE A 10 1.90 2.71 21.09
N TYR A 11 2.65 1.81 20.44
CA TYR A 11 3.94 2.10 19.79
C TYR A 11 3.86 1.93 18.27
N LYS A 12 4.49 2.86 17.53
CA LYS A 12 4.65 2.77 16.07
C LYS A 12 5.81 1.83 15.71
N PRO A 13 5.85 1.26 14.48
CA PRO A 13 7.02 0.51 14.00
C PRO A 13 8.30 1.33 14.18
N GLY A 14 9.36 0.69 14.69
CA GLY A 14 10.65 1.33 14.96
C GLY A 14 10.71 2.27 16.18
N SER A 15 9.69 2.33 17.04
CA SER A 15 9.70 3.19 18.26
C SER A 15 9.93 2.45 19.57
N LEU A 16 10.19 1.14 19.52
CA LEU A 16 10.62 0.33 20.65
C LEU A 16 12.14 0.39 20.82
N ALA A 17 12.65 -0.05 21.98
CA ALA A 17 14.08 -0.30 22.13
C ALA A 17 14.52 -1.43 21.17
N PRO A 18 15.82 -1.48 20.80
CA PRO A 18 16.33 -2.49 19.85
C PRO A 18 16.13 -3.94 20.28
N ASP A 19 15.92 -4.19 21.57
CA ASP A 19 15.65 -5.50 22.17
C ASP A 19 14.16 -5.81 22.29
N GLY A 20 13.29 -4.96 21.73
CA GLY A 20 11.84 -5.16 21.80
C GLY A 20 11.18 -4.66 23.09
N THR A 21 11.92 -3.96 23.95
CA THR A 21 11.40 -3.47 25.22
C THR A 21 10.80 -2.07 25.13
N CYS A 22 9.89 -1.78 26.06
CA CYS A 22 9.33 -0.46 26.28
C CYS A 22 10.39 0.50 26.82
N VAL A 23 10.70 1.57 26.09
CA VAL A 23 11.67 2.61 26.50
C VAL A 23 11.29 3.37 27.78
N HIS A 24 10.05 3.21 28.29
CA HIS A 24 9.59 3.89 29.51
C HIS A 24 9.59 3.00 30.75
N CYS A 25 9.18 1.73 30.62
CA CYS A 25 9.02 0.83 31.77
C CYS A 25 9.87 -0.44 31.69
N GLY A 26 10.64 -0.64 30.62
CA GLY A 26 11.54 -1.79 30.42
C GLY A 26 10.83 -3.12 30.17
N ARG A 27 9.49 -3.13 30.08
CA ARG A 27 8.72 -4.35 29.79
C ARG A 27 8.96 -4.81 28.36
N PHE A 28 9.18 -6.10 28.19
CA PHE A 28 9.22 -6.71 26.86
C PHE A 28 7.84 -6.67 26.20
N ILE A 29 7.78 -6.20 24.94
CA ILE A 29 6.52 -6.05 24.19
C ILE A 29 6.48 -7.02 23.01
N ALA A 30 7.52 -7.01 22.17
CA ALA A 30 7.65 -7.87 21.00
C ALA A 30 9.11 -7.87 20.56
N SER A 31 9.65 -9.00 20.08
CA SER A 31 11.00 -9.00 19.49
C SER A 31 10.95 -8.29 18.12
N PRO A 32 12.01 -7.55 17.73
CA PRO A 32 12.12 -7.01 16.37
C PRO A 32 12.11 -8.13 15.31
N ASP A 33 12.50 -9.35 15.68
CA ASP A 33 12.47 -10.54 14.83
C ASP A 33 11.06 -11.14 14.67
N ASP A 34 10.06 -10.68 15.45
CA ASP A 34 8.66 -11.08 15.30
C ASP A 34 7.93 -10.27 14.21
N GLU A 35 8.60 -9.27 13.62
CA GLU A 35 8.09 -8.63 12.40
C GLU A 35 8.15 -9.70 11.29
N PRO A 36 7.00 -10.15 10.74
CA PRO A 36 7.03 -11.09 9.63
C PRO A 36 7.85 -10.43 8.54
N ASP A 37 8.97 -11.06 8.15
CA ASP A 37 9.94 -10.60 7.15
C ASP A 37 9.25 -9.61 6.22
N GLU A 38 9.37 -8.29 6.49
CA GLU A 38 8.97 -7.31 5.51
C GLU A 38 9.78 -7.71 4.30
N PRO A 39 9.16 -8.08 3.16
CA PRO A 39 9.91 -8.57 2.05
C PRO A 39 10.95 -7.50 1.75
N THR A 40 12.22 -7.85 1.93
CA THR A 40 13.36 -7.02 1.54
C THR A 40 13.40 -7.01 0.02
N ASP A 41 12.33 -6.50 -0.59
CA ASP A 41 12.01 -6.66 -1.98
C ASP A 41 12.45 -5.38 -2.68
N GLY A 42 13.29 -5.56 -3.69
CA GLY A 42 13.66 -4.52 -4.64
C GLY A 42 12.44 -3.85 -5.28
N PRO A 43 12.66 -2.92 -6.23
CA PRO A 43 11.72 -1.85 -6.61
C PRO A 43 10.27 -2.31 -6.54
N SER A 44 9.53 -1.73 -5.58
CA SER A 44 8.17 -2.09 -5.18
C SER A 44 7.30 -2.26 -6.43
N ARG A 45 7.14 -3.51 -6.89
CA ARG A 45 6.30 -3.79 -8.05
C ARG A 45 4.87 -3.48 -7.66
N ALA A 46 4.21 -2.63 -8.45
CA ALA A 46 2.80 -2.33 -8.23
C ALA A 46 1.99 -3.64 -8.19
N PRO A 47 0.97 -3.74 -7.31
CA PRO A 47 0.13 -4.93 -7.23
C PRO A 47 -0.47 -5.29 -8.59
N TRP A 48 -0.60 -6.58 -8.91
CA TRP A 48 -1.06 -7.02 -10.24
C TRP A 48 -2.42 -6.42 -10.67
N HIS A 49 -3.33 -6.22 -9.72
CA HIS A 49 -4.64 -5.60 -9.94
C HIS A 49 -4.52 -4.14 -10.43
N PHE A 50 -3.45 -3.42 -10.08
CA PHE A 50 -3.21 -2.06 -10.54
C PHE A 50 -3.09 -1.99 -12.06
N TYR A 51 -2.36 -2.94 -12.66
CA TYR A 51 -2.23 -3.03 -14.12
C TYR A 51 -3.54 -3.38 -14.81
N LEU A 52 -4.40 -4.20 -14.19
CA LEU A 52 -5.75 -4.46 -14.73
C LEU A 52 -6.58 -3.18 -14.84
N LEU A 53 -6.53 -2.31 -13.82
CA LEU A 53 -7.26 -1.05 -13.85
C LEU A 53 -6.75 -0.13 -14.97
N ILE A 54 -5.43 -0.07 -15.18
CA ILE A 54 -4.84 0.70 -16.29
C ILE A 54 -5.35 0.18 -17.64
N VAL A 55 -5.34 -1.14 -17.86
CA VAL A 55 -5.83 -1.75 -19.10
C VAL A 55 -7.31 -1.41 -19.34
N ALA A 56 -8.15 -1.54 -18.30
CA ALA A 56 -9.57 -1.21 -18.39
C ALA A 56 -9.80 0.26 -18.78
N VAL A 57 -9.03 1.19 -18.18
CA VAL A 57 -9.10 2.62 -18.49
C VAL A 57 -8.68 2.91 -19.93
N VAL A 58 -7.57 2.32 -20.40
CA VAL A 58 -7.10 2.52 -21.78
C VAL A 58 -8.11 2.02 -22.80
N VAL A 59 -8.70 0.84 -22.58
CA VAL A 59 -9.75 0.29 -23.45
C VAL A 59 -10.98 1.20 -23.47
N TYR A 60 -11.44 1.65 -22.30
CA TYR A 60 -12.61 2.53 -22.21
C TYR A 60 -12.39 3.86 -22.93
N LEU A 61 -11.26 4.52 -22.67
CA LEU A 61 -10.93 5.80 -23.30
C LEU A 61 -10.72 5.65 -24.81
N GLY A 62 -10.08 4.57 -25.26
CA GLY A 62 -9.94 4.26 -26.68
C GLY A 62 -11.29 4.09 -27.37
N TRP A 63 -12.21 3.33 -26.77
CA TRP A 63 -13.57 3.18 -27.28
C TRP A 63 -14.31 4.52 -27.31
N ARG A 64 -14.18 5.33 -26.25
CA ARG A 64 -14.84 6.63 -26.16
C ARG A 64 -14.33 7.61 -27.22
N LEU A 65 -13.04 7.54 -27.54
CA LEU A 65 -12.44 8.34 -28.60
C LEU A 65 -12.99 7.94 -29.98
N VAL A 66 -13.04 6.64 -30.28
CA VAL A 66 -13.63 6.12 -31.54
C VAL A 66 -15.10 6.53 -31.65
N GLN A 67 -15.88 6.37 -30.57
CA GLN A 67 -17.27 6.77 -30.51
C GLN A 67 -17.45 8.28 -30.78
N GLY A 68 -16.60 9.12 -30.17
CA GLY A 68 -16.62 10.57 -30.37
C GLY A 68 -16.27 10.96 -31.81
N ILE A 69 -15.25 10.35 -32.40
CA ILE A 69 -14.84 10.61 -33.79
C ILE A 69 -15.94 10.17 -34.76
N ALA A 70 -16.53 8.99 -34.56
CA ALA A 70 -17.63 8.52 -35.41
C ALA A 70 -18.85 9.45 -35.34
N TRP A 71 -19.20 9.92 -34.14
CA TRP A 71 -20.29 10.89 -33.97
C TRP A 71 -19.99 12.22 -34.67
N LEU A 72 -18.76 12.73 -34.53
CA LEU A 72 -18.32 13.96 -35.20
C LEU A 72 -18.34 13.82 -36.72
N ALA A 73 -17.83 12.71 -37.25
CA ALA A 73 -17.81 12.42 -38.69
C ALA A 73 -19.24 12.38 -39.25
N HIS A 74 -20.16 11.68 -38.60
CA HIS A 74 -21.57 11.63 -39.00
C HIS A 74 -22.29 12.98 -38.93
N ARG A 75 -21.80 13.92 -38.12
CA ARG A 75 -22.43 15.24 -37.96
C ARG A 75 -21.94 16.27 -38.99
N TYR A 76 -20.77 16.05 -39.58
CA TYR A 76 -20.09 17.00 -40.48
C TYR A 76 -20.06 16.56 -41.96
N LEU A 77 -20.21 15.26 -42.26
CA LEU A 77 -20.37 14.67 -43.60
C LEU A 77 -21.83 14.34 -43.87
#